data_AF-A0A8S3K582-F1
#
_entry.id   AF-A0A8S3K582-F1
#
_cell.length_a   1.000
_cell.length_b   1.000
_cell.length_c   1.000
_cell.angle_alpha   90.00
_cell.angle_beta   90.00
_cell.angle_gamma   90.00
#
_symmetry.space_group_name_H-M   'P 1'
#
loop_
_entity.id
_entity.type
_entity.pdbx_description
1 polymer ?
#
loop_
_entity_poly.entity_id
_entity_poly.type
_entity_poly.pdbx_seq_one_letter_code
_entity_poly.pdbx_strand_id
1 'polypeptide(L)'
;KDHPNISWRQLLSDQFYELRSANGKFNFKRGKSCLFKNYFQTLYRHLLNVPLFILLVDQINNDDTNKSHFIGSCNVKLNELIEILNQSILKNGNDIPLVEQQTFHCKLFNLMGTNIGTCDIAVRFCHYGTTILTQLPMLDDEQVIETEK
;
A
#
# COMPACT_ATOMS: atom_id res chain seq x y z
N LYS A 1 -8.05 -8.30 -44.56
CA LYS A 1 -6.95 -8.70 -43.65
C LYS A 1 -7.63 -9.12 -42.37
N ASP A 2 -7.87 -10.42 -42.23
CA ASP A 2 -8.61 -10.99 -41.12
C ASP A 2 -7.79 -10.85 -39.84
N HIS A 3 -8.32 -10.10 -38.89
CA HIS A 3 -7.79 -10.14 -37.54
C HIS A 3 -8.08 -11.54 -36.99
N PRO A 4 -7.09 -12.24 -36.42
CA PRO A 4 -7.37 -13.52 -35.78
C PRO A 4 -8.44 -13.30 -34.71
N ASN A 5 -9.41 -14.21 -34.67
CA ASN A 5 -10.56 -14.20 -33.77
C ASN A 5 -10.09 -14.50 -32.33
N ILE A 6 -9.25 -13.61 -31.79
CA ILE A 6 -8.71 -13.70 -30.45
C ILE A 6 -9.79 -13.13 -29.55
N SER A 7 -10.33 -13.97 -28.66
CA SER A 7 -11.34 -13.50 -27.71
C SER A 7 -10.71 -12.41 -26.84
N TRP A 8 -11.44 -11.35 -26.51
CA TRP A 8 -10.92 -10.27 -25.63
C TRP A 8 -10.34 -10.79 -24.31
N ARG A 9 -10.80 -11.97 -23.83
CA ARG A 9 -10.22 -12.65 -22.67
C ARG A 9 -8.79 -13.15 -22.88
N GLN A 10 -8.42 -13.51 -24.11
CA GLN A 10 -7.06 -13.91 -24.48
C GLN A 10 -6.14 -12.69 -24.58
N LEU A 11 -6.59 -11.58 -25.17
CA LEU A 11 -5.83 -10.32 -25.22
C LEU A 11 -5.55 -9.73 -23.82
N LEU A 12 -6.54 -9.77 -22.92
CA LEU A 12 -6.35 -9.38 -21.51
C LEU A 12 -5.43 -10.33 -20.73
N SER A 13 -5.35 -11.60 -21.16
CA SER A 13 -4.48 -12.59 -20.51
C SER A 13 -2.99 -12.33 -20.77
N ASP A 14 -2.66 -11.70 -21.90
CA ASP A 14 -1.28 -11.37 -22.27
C ASP A 14 -0.76 -10.13 -21.54
N GLN A 15 -1.61 -9.10 -21.35
CA GLN A 15 -1.21 -7.85 -20.67
C GLN A 15 -0.75 -8.05 -19.22
N PHE A 16 -1.31 -9.05 -18.52
CA PHE A 16 -0.96 -9.36 -17.13
C PHE A 16 -0.26 -10.72 -16.97
N TYR A 17 0.23 -11.30 -18.07
CA TYR A 17 0.85 -12.62 -18.07
C TYR A 17 2.01 -12.71 -17.06
N GLU A 18 2.82 -11.65 -16.96
CA GLU A 18 3.96 -11.59 -16.03
C GLU A 18 3.56 -11.59 -14.55
N LEU A 19 2.36 -11.11 -14.23
CA LEU A 19 1.82 -11.08 -12.87
C LEU A 19 1.10 -12.39 -12.53
N ARG A 20 0.71 -13.18 -13.54
CA ARG A 20 -0.09 -14.37 -13.37
C ARG A 20 0.76 -15.54 -12.87
N SER A 21 0.38 -16.11 -11.75
CA SER A 21 0.91 -17.36 -11.23
C SER A 21 0.26 -18.55 -11.93
N ALA A 22 0.93 -19.71 -11.91
CA ALA A 22 0.42 -20.96 -12.47
C ALA A 22 -0.95 -21.38 -11.91
N ASN A 23 -1.29 -20.93 -10.69
CA ASN A 23 -2.59 -21.17 -10.06
C ASN A 23 -3.68 -20.13 -10.43
N GLY A 24 -3.41 -19.23 -11.38
CA GLY A 24 -4.35 -18.21 -11.84
C GLY A 24 -4.46 -16.98 -10.94
N LYS A 25 -3.64 -16.86 -9.87
CA LYS A 25 -3.54 -15.63 -9.07
C LYS A 25 -2.70 -14.57 -9.77
N PHE A 26 -2.97 -13.29 -9.49
CA PHE A 26 -2.11 -12.18 -9.90
C PHE A 26 -1.28 -11.71 -8.71
N ASN A 27 0.04 -11.72 -8.87
CA ASN A 27 0.99 -11.36 -7.82
C ASN A 27 1.64 -10.01 -8.11
N PHE A 28 1.32 -9.01 -7.30
CA PHE A 28 1.98 -7.71 -7.34
C PHE A 28 3.29 -7.78 -6.56
N LYS A 29 4.43 -7.77 -7.27
CA LYS A 29 5.78 -7.87 -6.65
C LYS A 29 6.31 -6.54 -6.11
N ARG A 30 5.52 -5.47 -6.15
CA ARG A 30 5.90 -4.12 -5.70
C ARG A 30 4.92 -3.64 -4.64
N GLY A 31 5.45 -3.18 -3.51
CA GLY A 31 4.70 -2.52 -2.44
C GLY A 31 4.95 -1.01 -2.40
N LYS A 32 4.21 -0.31 -1.56
CA LYS A 32 4.48 1.08 -1.18
C LYS A 32 5.09 1.08 0.21
N SER A 33 6.06 1.95 0.44
CA SER A 33 6.63 2.21 1.75
C SER A 33 6.64 3.72 1.99
N CYS A 34 6.58 4.10 3.26
CA CYS A 34 6.73 5.47 3.71
C CYS A 34 7.48 5.46 5.03
N LEU A 35 8.22 6.54 5.30
CA LEU A 35 8.95 6.76 6.54
C LEU A 35 8.36 7.99 7.22
N PHE A 36 7.99 7.83 8.49
CA PHE A 36 7.48 8.92 9.31
C PHE A 36 8.52 9.32 10.34
N LYS A 37 8.94 10.59 10.32
CA LYS A 37 9.75 11.20 11.38
C LYS A 37 8.81 11.91 12.36
N ASN A 38 8.22 11.14 13.27
CA ASN A 38 7.28 11.65 14.28
C ASN A 38 7.35 10.77 15.54
N TYR A 39 6.79 11.26 16.65
CA TYR A 39 6.58 10.47 17.85
C TYR A 39 5.69 9.26 17.53
N PHE A 40 6.15 8.07 17.94
CA PHE A 40 5.43 6.82 17.72
C PHE A 40 3.98 6.89 18.24
N GLN A 41 3.76 7.52 19.39
CA GLN A 41 2.43 7.63 20.00
C GLN A 41 1.42 8.37 19.11
N THR A 42 1.86 9.34 18.32
CA THR A 42 1.00 10.04 17.36
C THR A 42 0.55 9.08 16.26
N LEU A 43 1.50 8.36 15.65
CA LEU A 43 1.22 7.37 14.62
C LEU A 43 0.33 6.23 15.14
N TYR A 44 0.61 5.75 16.36
CA TYR A 44 -0.17 4.73 17.06
C TYR A 44 -1.66 5.12 17.15
N ARG A 45 -1.97 6.33 17.64
CA ARG A 45 -3.37 6.80 17.78
C ARG A 45 -4.10 6.91 16.45
N HIS A 46 -3.41 7.29 15.38
CA HIS A 46 -4.01 7.34 14.05
C HIS A 46 -4.30 5.94 13.51
N LEU A 47 -3.32 5.03 13.56
CA LEU A 47 -3.45 3.68 13.00
C LEU A 47 -4.38 2.76 13.79
N LEU A 48 -4.67 3.06 15.05
CA LEU A 48 -5.74 2.38 15.82
C LEU A 48 -7.13 2.56 15.20
N ASN A 49 -7.39 3.73 14.62
CA ASN A 49 -8.74 4.13 14.20
C ASN A 49 -8.89 4.19 12.68
N VAL A 50 -7.79 4.36 11.95
CA VAL A 50 -7.79 4.53 10.50
C VAL A 50 -7.38 3.24 9.81
N PRO A 51 -8.27 2.59 9.04
CA PRO A 51 -7.90 1.44 8.23
C PRO A 51 -7.07 1.88 7.02
N LEU A 52 -6.24 0.96 6.52
CA LEU A 52 -5.63 1.10 5.21
C LEU A 52 -6.69 0.80 4.14
N PHE A 53 -7.02 1.82 3.36
CA PHE A 53 -7.93 1.70 2.23
C PHE A 53 -7.17 1.27 0.98
N ILE A 54 -7.66 0.23 0.32
CA ILE A 54 -7.04 -0.35 -0.86
C ILE A 54 -8.03 -0.23 -2.02
N LEU A 55 -7.52 0.31 -3.12
CA LEU A 55 -8.26 0.58 -4.34
C LEU A 55 -7.67 -0.24 -5.47
N LEU A 56 -8.52 -0.98 -6.17
CA LEU A 56 -8.21 -1.60 -7.44
C LEU A 56 -8.77 -0.74 -8.55
N VAL A 57 -7.88 -0.20 -9.39
CA VAL A 57 -8.20 0.69 -10.50
C VAL A 57 -7.61 0.10 -11.77
N ASP A 58 -8.44 0.05 -12.81
CA ASP A 58 -8.00 -0.25 -14.18
C ASP A 58 -7.56 1.06 -14.83
N GLN A 59 -6.34 1.10 -15.35
CA GLN A 59 -5.79 2.27 -16.04
C GLN A 59 -5.56 1.92 -17.50
N ILE A 60 -6.37 2.54 -18.37
CA ILE A 60 -6.22 2.44 -19.82
C ILE A 60 -5.50 3.70 -20.28
N ASN A 61 -4.23 3.54 -20.61
CA ASN A 61 -3.40 4.59 -21.20
C ASN A 61 -3.30 4.33 -22.70
N ASN A 62 -4.04 5.10 -23.49
CA ASN A 62 -3.88 5.17 -24.94
C ASN A 62 -3.43 6.59 -25.31
N ASP A 63 -2.78 6.74 -26.48
CA ASP A 63 -2.12 7.98 -26.92
C ASP A 63 -2.99 9.26 -26.82
N ASP A 64 -4.33 9.12 -26.88
CA ASP A 64 -5.27 10.26 -26.81
C ASP A 64 -6.11 10.34 -25.54
N THR A 65 -6.12 9.31 -24.66
CA THR A 65 -6.93 9.34 -23.42
C THR A 65 -6.34 8.53 -22.28
N ASN A 66 -6.27 9.15 -21.11
CA ASN A 66 -6.00 8.48 -19.83
C ASN A 66 -7.32 8.27 -19.10
N LYS A 67 -7.89 7.06 -19.16
CA LYS A 67 -9.10 6.71 -18.42
C LYS A 67 -8.74 5.76 -17.27
N SER A 68 -9.16 6.13 -16.06
CA SER A 68 -9.05 5.29 -14.87
C SER A 68 -10.45 4.83 -14.46
N HIS A 69 -10.64 3.51 -14.38
CA HIS A 69 -11.90 2.90 -13.97
C HIS A 69 -11.72 2.23 -12.62
N PHE A 70 -12.52 2.65 -11.63
CA PHE A 70 -12.57 1.97 -10.35
C PHE A 70 -13.20 0.58 -10.50
N ILE A 71 -12.49 -0.46 -10.08
CA ILE A 71 -12.97 -1.85 -10.12
C ILE A 71 -13.55 -2.24 -8.76
N GLY A 72 -12.80 -2.01 -7.68
CA GLY A 72 -13.22 -2.37 -6.34
C GLY A 72 -12.28 -1.92 -5.25
N SER A 73 -12.69 -2.12 -4.00
CA SER A 73 -11.95 -1.69 -2.82
C SER A 73 -12.07 -2.65 -1.65
N CYS A 74 -11.15 -2.53 -0.70
CA CYS A 74 -11.25 -3.15 0.61
C CYS A 74 -10.59 -2.29 1.70
N ASN A 75 -10.94 -2.57 2.95
CA ASN A 75 -10.38 -1.92 4.13
C ASN A 75 -9.58 -2.94 4.94
N VAL A 76 -8.34 -2.60 5.27
CA VAL A 76 -7.48 -3.40 6.16
C VAL A 76 -7.33 -2.66 7.48
N LYS A 77 -7.81 -3.25 8.58
CA LYS A 77 -7.62 -2.67 9.90
C LYS A 77 -6.19 -2.95 10.37
N LEU A 78 -5.49 -1.90 10.79
CA LEU A 78 -4.09 -1.96 11.22
C LEU A 78 -3.94 -1.95 12.75
N ASN A 79 -5.06 -1.90 13.47
CA ASN A 79 -5.13 -1.76 14.93
C ASN A 79 -4.38 -2.89 15.65
N GLU A 80 -4.62 -4.15 15.30
CA GLU A 80 -3.96 -5.28 15.95
C GLU A 80 -2.44 -5.25 15.73
N LEU A 81 -2.01 -5.00 14.49
CA LEU A 81 -0.59 -4.95 14.13
C LEU A 81 0.15 -3.79 14.85
N ILE A 82 -0.47 -2.61 14.93
CA ILE A 82 0.14 -1.47 15.62
C ILE A 82 0.13 -1.64 17.14
N GLU A 83 -0.86 -2.33 17.70
CA GLU A 83 -0.88 -2.72 19.12
C GLU A 83 0.26 -3.68 19.45
N ILE A 84 0.48 -4.70 18.63
CA ILE A 84 1.62 -5.63 18.80
C ILE A 84 2.94 -4.85 18.78
N LEU A 85 3.12 -3.95 17.80
CA LEU A 85 4.34 -3.13 17.74
C LEU A 85 4.50 -2.24 18.98
N ASN A 86 3.42 -1.63 19.48
CA ASN A 86 3.46 -0.83 20.71
C ASN A 86 3.89 -1.68 21.91
N GLN A 87 3.36 -2.91 22.06
CA GLN A 87 3.79 -3.81 23.13
C GLN A 87 5.27 -4.19 23.00
N SER A 88 5.75 -4.46 21.79
CA SER A 88 7.17 -4.73 21.53
C SER A 88 8.06 -3.55 21.91
N ILE A 89 7.64 -2.31 21.62
CA ILE A 89 8.35 -1.09 22.02
C ILE A 89 8.34 -0.91 23.54
N LEU A 90 7.20 -1.07 24.21
CA LEU A 90 7.09 -0.96 25.66
C LEU A 90 7.96 -1.98 26.40
N LYS A 91 8.10 -3.18 25.83
CA LYS A 91 8.91 -4.26 26.39
C LYS A 91 10.41 -4.04 26.17
N ASN A 92 10.81 -3.58 24.98
CA ASN A 92 12.22 -3.57 24.58
C ASN A 92 12.86 -2.17 24.69
N GLY A 93 12.08 -1.12 24.86
CA GLY A 93 12.53 0.26 24.90
C GLY A 93 12.54 0.94 23.51
N ASN A 94 12.63 2.28 23.52
CA ASN A 94 12.47 3.12 22.33
C ASN A 94 13.71 3.19 21.43
N ASP A 95 14.85 2.67 21.87
CA ASP A 95 16.10 2.81 21.10
C ASP A 95 16.42 1.57 20.27
N ILE A 96 15.65 0.50 20.47
CA ILE A 96 15.85 -0.77 19.77
C ILE A 96 15.02 -0.78 18.48
N PRO A 97 15.63 -1.07 17.32
CA PRO A 97 14.89 -1.30 16.09
C PRO A 97 14.00 -2.54 16.20
N LEU A 98 12.73 -2.41 15.80
CA LEU A 98 11.73 -3.48 15.88
C LEU A 98 10.97 -3.57 14.56
N VAL A 99 10.55 -4.78 14.21
CA VAL A 99 9.78 -5.06 13.01
C VAL A 99 8.64 -5.98 13.36
N GLU A 100 7.43 -5.58 12.98
CA GLU A 100 6.23 -6.41 13.08
C GLU A 100 5.56 -6.50 11.71
N GLN A 101 5.05 -7.69 11.35
CA GLN A 101 4.45 -7.93 10.05
C GLN A 101 3.21 -8.82 10.17
N GLN A 102 2.19 -8.51 9.38
CA GLN A 102 0.98 -9.32 9.26
C GLN A 102 0.52 -9.39 7.79
N THR A 103 -0.01 -10.56 7.41
CA THR A 103 -0.69 -10.75 6.14
C THR A 103 -2.20 -10.77 6.37
N PHE A 104 -2.92 -9.94 5.63
CA PHE A 104 -4.36 -9.80 5.70
C PHE A 104 -5.01 -10.44 4.48
N HIS A 105 -6.04 -11.25 4.72
CA HIS A 105 -6.85 -11.87 3.68
C HIS A 105 -8.18 -11.11 3.55
N CYS A 106 -8.37 -10.42 2.43
CA CYS A 106 -9.45 -9.46 2.26
C CYS A 106 -10.36 -9.83 1.09
N LYS A 107 -11.65 -9.51 1.21
CA LYS A 107 -12.60 -9.52 0.09
C LYS A 107 -12.61 -8.15 -0.57
N LEU A 108 -12.67 -8.11 -1.89
CA LEU A 108 -12.79 -6.90 -2.69
C LEU A 108 -14.24 -6.69 -3.08
N PHE A 109 -14.72 -5.45 -2.96
CA PHE A 109 -16.10 -5.08 -3.27
C PHE A 109 -16.14 -3.95 -4.30
N ASN A 110 -17.07 -4.02 -5.26
CA ASN A 110 -17.34 -2.91 -6.17
C ASN A 110 -18.17 -1.81 -5.49
N LEU A 111 -18.51 -0.73 -6.22
CA LEU A 111 -19.30 0.39 -5.69
C LEU A 111 -20.70 -0.02 -5.20
N MET A 112 -21.23 -1.13 -5.72
CA MET A 112 -22.54 -1.66 -5.33
C MET A 112 -22.48 -2.58 -4.11
N GLY A 113 -21.28 -2.79 -3.53
CA GLY A 113 -21.07 -3.71 -2.41
C GLY A 113 -21.05 -5.19 -2.80
N THR A 114 -21.01 -5.50 -4.10
CA THR A 114 -20.89 -6.88 -4.57
C THR A 114 -19.44 -7.35 -4.46
N ASN A 115 -19.24 -8.55 -3.90
CA ASN A 115 -17.92 -9.17 -3.83
C ASN A 115 -17.45 -9.55 -5.24
N ILE A 116 -16.29 -9.05 -5.64
CA ILE A 116 -15.68 -9.27 -6.97
C ILE A 116 -14.41 -10.14 -6.92
N GLY A 117 -13.93 -10.49 -5.71
CA GLY A 117 -12.74 -11.30 -5.56
C GLY A 117 -12.11 -11.22 -4.16
N THR A 118 -10.93 -11.82 -4.03
CA THR A 118 -10.13 -11.80 -2.81
C THR A 118 -8.73 -11.30 -3.08
N CYS A 119 -8.09 -10.70 -2.09
CA CYS A 119 -6.73 -10.21 -2.19
C CYS A 119 -5.99 -10.42 -0.85
N ASP A 120 -4.71 -10.77 -0.97
CA ASP A 120 -3.81 -11.00 0.15
C ASP A 120 -2.86 -9.79 0.24
N ILE A 121 -2.78 -9.12 1.39
CA ILE A 121 -1.95 -7.93 1.60
C ILE A 121 -1.01 -8.15 2.78
N ALA A 122 0.29 -8.04 2.55
CA ALA A 122 1.28 -8.02 3.61
C ALA A 122 1.59 -6.58 4.02
N VAL A 123 1.46 -6.27 5.31
CA VAL A 123 1.85 -4.98 5.89
C VAL A 123 2.98 -5.22 6.90
N ARG A 124 4.01 -4.39 6.84
CA ARG A 124 5.15 -4.41 7.74
C ARG A 124 5.33 -3.03 8.37
N PHE A 125 5.39 -2.98 9.69
CA PHE A 125 5.85 -1.80 10.41
C PHE A 125 7.29 -1.98 10.86
N CYS A 126 8.09 -0.94 10.67
CA CYS A 126 9.47 -0.88 11.10
C CYS A 126 9.61 0.32 12.04
N HIS A 127 9.92 0.05 13.31
CA HIS A 127 10.38 1.04 14.26
C HIS A 127 11.90 1.08 14.21
N TYR A 128 12.49 2.23 13.90
CA TYR A 128 13.94 2.35 13.70
C TYR A 128 14.71 2.77 14.95
N GLY A 129 14.00 3.05 16.05
CA GLY A 129 14.60 3.61 17.25
C GLY A 129 14.92 5.10 17.14
N THR A 130 15.14 5.76 18.27
CA THR A 130 15.41 7.21 18.30
C THR A 130 16.82 7.56 17.83
N THR A 131 17.75 6.62 17.88
CA THR A 131 19.17 6.81 17.53
C THR A 131 19.37 7.11 16.05
N ILE A 132 18.53 6.57 15.16
CA ILE A 132 18.59 6.86 13.71
C ILE A 132 18.13 8.28 13.40
N LEU A 133 17.30 8.91 14.25
CA LEU A 133 16.78 10.26 13.99
C LEU A 133 17.87 11.34 13.97
N THR A 134 18.97 11.13 14.68
CA THR A 134 20.11 12.07 14.73
C THR A 134 20.97 12.03 13.46
N GLN A 135 20.85 10.97 12.66
CA GLN A 135 21.63 10.77 11.43
C GLN A 135 20.85 11.14 10.17
N LEU A 136 19.52 11.27 10.26
CA LEU A 136 18.69 11.67 9.14
C LEU A 136 18.69 13.19 8.99
N PRO A 137 19.09 13.73 7.81
CA PRO A 137 19.03 15.16 7.57
C PRO A 137 17.61 15.66 7.83
N MET A 138 17.49 16.76 8.57
CA MET A 138 16.25 17.50 8.59
C MET A 138 16.05 17.99 7.16
N LEU A 139 14.92 17.65 6.54
CA LEU A 139 14.46 18.49 5.45
C LEU A 139 14.13 19.80 6.14
N ASP A 140 15.04 20.77 6.02
CA ASP A 140 14.81 22.11 6.56
C ASP A 140 13.46 22.59 6.05
N ASP A 141 12.63 23.09 6.96
CA ASP A 141 11.36 23.74 6.64
C ASP A 141 11.63 24.71 5.47
N GLU A 142 10.81 24.59 4.42
CA GLU A 142 10.88 25.36 3.18
C GLU A 142 11.44 26.77 3.42
N GLN A 143 12.70 27.00 3.04
CA GLN A 143 13.14 28.35 2.74
C GLN A 143 12.35 28.77 1.52
N VAL A 144 11.27 29.50 1.76
CA VAL A 144 10.60 30.33 0.78
C VAL A 144 11.66 31.26 0.22
N ILE A 145 12.24 30.89 -0.91
CA ILE A 145 13.01 31.81 -1.73
C ILE A 145 11.98 32.79 -2.28
N GLU A 146 11.78 33.90 -1.57
CA GLU A 146 11.22 35.10 -2.17
C GLU A 146 12.14 35.48 -3.33
N THR A 147 11.72 35.19 -4.55
CA THR A 147 12.27 35.82 -5.74
C THR A 147 11.90 37.30 -5.66
N GLU A 148 12.85 38.13 -5.21
CA GLU A 148 12.80 39.58 -5.40
C GLU A 148 12.61 39.91 -6.88
N LYS A 149 11.75 40.92 -7.11
CA LYS A 149 11.34 41.46 -8.41
C LYS A 149 12.47 42.14 -9.16
#